data_AF-A0A934A8I4-F1
#
_entry.id   AF-A0A934A8I4-F1
#
_cell.length_a   1.000
_cell.length_b   1.000
_cell.length_c   1.000
_cell.angle_alpha   90.00
_cell.angle_beta   90.00
_cell.angle_gamma   90.00
#
_symmetry.space_group_name_H-M   'P 1'
#
loop_
_entity.id
_entity.type
_entity.pdbx_description
1 polymer ?
#
loop_
_entity_poly.entity_id
_entity_poly.type
_entity_poly.pdbx_seq_one_letter_code
_entity_poly.pdbx_strand_id
1 'polypeptide(L)'
;MSDYYLEPLDCNGERITVGDEVLFINITNQLLNNLPNEDQEAICAQKGMKFKVDAFDNSGYVEISFKYKHADSEISFHTVWVEPCCVKRISGSCEGELEDAQKAPRKTA
;
A
#
# COMPACT_ATOMS: atom_id res chain seq x y z
N MET A 1 -27.29 17.77 9.05
CA MET A 1 -26.66 16.44 9.03
C MET A 1 -25.29 16.67 8.48
N SER A 2 -24.26 16.50 9.30
CA SER A 2 -22.88 16.67 8.85
C SER A 2 -22.55 15.44 8.01
N ASP A 3 -22.45 15.60 6.70
CA ASP A 3 -21.90 14.56 5.83
C ASP A 3 -20.44 14.38 6.26
N TYR A 4 -20.17 13.35 7.07
CA TYR A 4 -18.82 13.02 7.55
C TYR A 4 -18.05 12.37 6.39
N TYR A 5 -17.58 13.20 5.47
CA TYR A 5 -16.56 12.80 4.52
C TYR A 5 -15.20 12.78 5.24
N LEU A 6 -14.49 11.65 5.18
CA LEU A 6 -13.08 11.66 5.56
C LEU A 6 -12.35 12.48 4.51
N GLU A 7 -11.76 13.59 4.94
CA GLU A 7 -10.80 14.27 4.10
C GLU A 7 -9.62 13.30 3.86
N PRO A 8 -9.12 13.15 2.62
CA PRO A 8 -8.05 12.23 2.29
C PRO A 8 -6.70 12.78 2.78
N LEU A 9 -6.56 12.89 4.10
CA LEU A 9 -5.40 13.40 4.80
C LEU A 9 -4.62 12.23 5.40
N ASP A 10 -3.33 12.19 5.13
CA ASP A 10 -2.42 11.20 5.69
C ASP A 10 -2.26 11.37 7.21
N CYS A 11 -1.50 10.50 7.86
CA CYS A 11 -1.23 10.59 9.29
C CYS A 11 -0.56 11.91 9.75
N ASN A 12 -0.01 12.71 8.82
CA ASN A 12 0.63 14.01 9.08
C ASN A 12 -0.28 15.19 8.70
N GLY A 13 -1.50 14.94 8.23
CA GLY A 13 -2.40 15.97 7.72
C GLY A 13 -2.09 16.42 6.29
N GLU A 14 -1.28 15.68 5.54
CA GLU A 14 -0.99 15.96 4.14
C GLU A 14 -2.07 15.36 3.24
N ARG A 15 -2.52 16.13 2.25
CA ARG A 15 -3.50 15.63 1.28
C ARG A 15 -2.89 14.53 0.41
N ILE A 16 -3.59 13.40 0.34
CA ILE A 16 -3.31 12.26 -0.52
C ILE A 16 -4.17 12.38 -1.77
N THR A 17 -3.60 12.04 -2.93
CA THR A 17 -4.29 11.99 -4.21
C THR A 17 -4.10 10.65 -4.90
N VAL A 18 -4.97 10.33 -5.85
CA VAL A 18 -4.87 9.09 -6.63
C VAL A 18 -3.55 9.11 -7.39
N GLY A 19 -2.80 8.03 -7.26
CA GLY A 19 -1.48 7.85 -7.85
C GLY A 19 -0.30 8.29 -6.99
N ASP A 20 -0.54 8.89 -5.82
CA ASP A 20 0.53 9.11 -4.84
C ASP A 20 1.06 7.76 -4.30
N GLU A 21 2.35 7.72 -3.97
CA GLU A 21 2.92 6.63 -3.19
C GLU A 21 2.73 6.87 -1.70
N VAL A 22 2.21 5.85 -1.01
CA VAL A 22 1.92 5.88 0.41
C VAL A 22 2.54 4.69 1.12
N LEU A 23 3.00 4.91 2.35
CA LEU A 23 3.49 3.89 3.26
C LEU A 23 2.34 3.39 4.12
N PHE A 24 2.13 2.08 4.20
CA PHE A 24 1.10 1.52 5.06
C PHE A 24 1.62 1.43 6.51
N ILE A 25 1.27 2.39 7.36
CA ILE A 25 1.85 2.51 8.72
C ILE A 25 1.08 1.67 9.73
N ASN A 26 -0.24 1.75 9.69
CA ASN A 26 -1.08 1.19 10.73
C ASN A 26 -2.17 0.30 10.14
N ILE A 27 -2.46 -0.81 10.81
CA ILE A 27 -3.50 -1.74 10.40
C ILE A 27 -4.53 -1.74 11.52
N THR A 28 -5.74 -1.27 11.22
CA THR A 28 -6.81 -1.23 12.21
C THR A 28 -7.43 -2.60 12.37
N ASN A 29 -7.85 -2.94 13.59
CA ASN A 29 -8.59 -4.18 13.82
C ASN A 29 -9.89 -4.23 13.01
N GLN A 30 -10.47 -3.07 12.66
CA GLN A 30 -11.66 -2.99 11.82
C GLN A 30 -11.40 -3.47 10.39
N LEU A 31 -10.23 -3.18 9.83
CA LEU A 31 -9.82 -3.67 8.51
C LEU A 31 -9.69 -5.21 8.48
N LEU A 32 -9.22 -5.78 9.58
CA LEU A 32 -9.04 -7.24 9.72
C LEU A 32 -10.32 -7.96 10.13
N ASN A 33 -11.31 -7.23 10.67
CA ASN A 33 -12.52 -7.82 11.20
C ASN A 33 -13.38 -8.38 10.05
N ASN A 34 -13.86 -9.61 10.20
CA ASN A 34 -14.60 -10.37 9.17
C ASN A 34 -13.77 -10.84 7.96
N LEU A 35 -12.44 -10.69 7.96
CA LEU A 35 -11.58 -11.31 6.96
C LEU A 35 -11.14 -12.72 7.39
N PRO A 36 -10.95 -13.66 6.46
CA PRO A 36 -10.34 -14.94 6.77
C PRO A 36 -8.90 -14.74 7.28
N ASN A 37 -8.40 -15.68 8.10
CA ASN A 37 -7.08 -15.56 8.72
C ASN A 37 -5.96 -15.35 7.69
N GLU A 38 -6.06 -15.99 6.53
CA GLU A 38 -5.07 -15.84 5.45
C GLU A 38 -5.00 -14.40 4.92
N ASP A 39 -6.14 -13.74 4.72
CA ASP A 39 -6.19 -12.34 4.31
C ASP A 39 -5.68 -11.43 5.42
N GLN A 40 -5.98 -11.75 6.69
CA GLN A 40 -5.46 -10.98 7.82
C GLN A 40 -3.94 -11.05 7.90
N GLU A 41 -3.35 -12.23 7.70
CA GLU A 41 -1.90 -12.41 7.65
C GLU A 41 -1.29 -11.69 6.44
N ALA A 42 -1.91 -11.78 5.27
CA ALA A 42 -1.47 -11.11 4.06
C ALA A 42 -1.42 -9.58 4.23
N ILE A 43 -2.47 -9.00 4.81
CA ILE A 43 -2.57 -7.57 5.12
C ILE A 43 -1.56 -7.19 6.20
N CYS A 44 -1.42 -7.99 7.27
CA CYS A 44 -0.42 -7.76 8.31
C CYS A 44 1.01 -7.73 7.76
N ALA A 45 1.31 -8.60 6.80
CA ALA A 45 2.60 -8.64 6.13
C ALA A 45 2.89 -7.38 5.28
N GLN A 46 1.86 -6.61 4.92
CA GLN A 46 2.01 -5.36 4.16
C GLN A 46 2.34 -4.14 5.04
N LYS A 47 2.39 -4.29 6.36
CA LYS A 47 2.76 -3.19 7.25
C LYS A 47 4.18 -2.69 6.95
N GLY A 48 4.31 -1.40 6.70
CA GLY A 48 5.57 -0.75 6.34
C GLY A 48 5.94 -0.86 4.86
N MET A 49 5.08 -1.45 4.03
CA MET A 49 5.29 -1.52 2.58
C MET A 49 4.75 -0.26 1.90
N LYS A 50 5.29 0.04 0.72
CA LYS A 50 4.88 1.17 -0.12
C LYS A 50 3.85 0.71 -1.13
N PHE A 51 2.81 1.50 -1.31
CA PHE A 51 1.76 1.26 -2.28
C PHE A 51 1.41 2.52 -3.03
N LYS A 52 0.85 2.35 -4.22
CA LYS A 52 0.25 3.45 -4.95
C LYS A 52 -1.23 3.52 -4.59
N VAL A 53 -1.75 4.72 -4.43
CA VAL A 53 -3.20 4.92 -4.24
C VAL A 53 -3.92 4.65 -5.56
N ASP A 54 -4.82 3.67 -5.56
CA ASP A 54 -5.58 3.28 -6.75
C ASP A 54 -6.83 4.16 -6.92
N ALA A 55 -7.60 4.36 -5.84
CA ALA A 55 -8.80 5.17 -5.82
C ALA A 55 -9.18 5.61 -4.39
N PHE A 56 -10.30 6.33 -4.28
CA PHE A 56 -10.96 6.62 -3.02
C PHE A 56 -12.44 6.23 -3.10
N ASP A 57 -13.02 5.76 -1.99
CA ASP A 57 -14.45 5.49 -1.91
C ASP A 57 -15.26 6.76 -1.57
N ASN A 58 -16.58 6.63 -1.52
CA ASN A 58 -17.48 7.74 -1.19
C ASN A 58 -17.33 8.25 0.26
N SER A 59 -16.69 7.47 1.13
CA SER A 59 -16.43 7.81 2.53
C SER A 59 -15.04 8.42 2.74
N GLY A 60 -14.15 8.37 1.74
CA GLY A 60 -12.79 8.91 1.78
C GLY A 60 -11.71 7.88 2.12
N TYR A 61 -12.04 6.58 2.13
CA TYR A 61 -11.06 5.49 2.31
C TYR A 61 -10.19 5.34 1.07
N VAL A 62 -8.92 5.00 1.30
CA VAL A 62 -7.89 4.82 0.27
C VAL A 62 -7.93 3.38 -0.24
N GLU A 63 -8.06 3.17 -1.54
CA GLU A 63 -7.92 1.87 -2.18
C GLU A 63 -6.44 1.55 -2.41
N ILE A 64 -6.03 0.37 -1.95
CA ILE A 64 -4.69 -0.18 -2.17
C ILE A 64 -4.82 -1.61 -2.66
N SER A 65 -4.18 -1.91 -3.79
CA SER A 65 -4.07 -3.26 -4.33
C SER A 65 -2.65 -3.80 -4.21
N PHE A 66 -2.52 -5.04 -3.76
CA PHE A 66 -1.23 -5.72 -3.64
C PHE A 66 -1.32 -7.20 -4.01
N LYS A 67 -0.17 -7.75 -4.41
CA LYS A 67 -0.03 -9.18 -4.65
C LYS A 67 0.54 -9.82 -3.41
N TYR A 68 -0.07 -10.91 -2.96
CA TYR A 68 0.47 -11.72 -1.88
C TYR A 68 0.85 -13.09 -2.44
N LYS A 69 2.03 -13.59 -2.06
CA LYS A 69 2.48 -14.93 -2.42
C LYS A 69 2.33 -15.82 -1.21
N HIS A 70 1.42 -16.78 -1.31
CA HIS A 70 1.18 -17.77 -0.27
C HIS A 70 2.34 -18.78 -0.16
N ALA A 71 2.36 -19.54 0.93
CA ALA A 71 3.42 -20.52 1.21
C ALA A 71 3.49 -21.66 0.18
N ASP A 72 2.36 -21.98 -0.45
CA ASP A 72 2.21 -22.95 -1.55
C ASP A 72 2.64 -22.41 -2.93
N SER A 73 3.15 -21.17 -2.97
CA SER A 73 3.49 -20.43 -4.19
C SER A 73 2.33 -19.95 -5.05
N GLU A 74 1.09 -20.01 -4.56
CA GLU A 74 -0.03 -19.32 -5.18
C GLU A 74 0.13 -17.79 -5.03
N ILE A 75 -0.21 -17.04 -6.08
CA ILE A 75 -0.21 -15.58 -6.06
C ILE A 75 -1.65 -15.11 -6.08
N SER A 76 -2.06 -14.47 -5.01
CA SER A 76 -3.35 -13.82 -4.85
C SER A 76 -3.22 -12.32 -5.04
N PHE A 77 -4.33 -11.70 -5.47
CA PHE A 77 -4.46 -10.25 -5.58
C PHE A 77 -5.45 -9.82 -4.52
N HIS A 78 -5.02 -8.93 -3.63
CA HIS A 78 -5.85 -8.37 -2.59
C HIS A 78 -6.04 -6.88 -2.84
N THR A 79 -7.25 -6.40 -2.62
CA THR A 79 -7.59 -4.99 -2.64
C THR A 79 -8.23 -4.65 -1.31
N VAL A 80 -7.71 -3.60 -0.66
CA VAL A 80 -8.14 -3.18 0.67
C VAL A 80 -8.48 -1.69 0.68
N TRP A 81 -9.49 -1.33 1.47
CA TRP A 81 -9.91 0.04 1.70
C TRP A 81 -9.46 0.47 3.09
N VAL A 82 -8.51 1.39 3.16
CA VAL A 82 -7.86 1.79 4.42
C VAL A 82 -8.16 3.24 4.76
N GLU A 83 -8.21 3.55 6.05
CA GLU A 83 -8.38 4.93 6.48
C GLU A 83 -7.18 5.78 6.04
N PRO A 84 -7.39 7.03 5.59
CA PRO A 84 -6.29 7.93 5.22
C PRO A 84 -5.24 8.10 6.32
N CYS A 85 -5.66 8.11 7.59
CA CYS A 85 -4.76 8.22 8.74
C CYS A 85 -3.87 6.98 8.97
N CYS A 86 -4.19 5.83 8.35
CA CYS A 86 -3.41 4.60 8.44
C CYS A 86 -2.25 4.56 7.46
N VAL A 87 -2.22 5.49 6.51
CA VAL A 87 -1.18 5.62 5.51
C VAL A 87 -0.42 6.94 5.67
N LYS A 88 0.81 6.94 5.18
CA LYS A 88 1.64 8.15 5.12
C LYS A 88 2.06 8.42 3.71
N ARG A 89 1.85 9.63 3.24
CA ARG A 89 2.32 10.01 1.91
C ARG A 89 3.84 10.00 1.90
N ILE A 90 4.41 9.36 0.89
CA ILE A 90 5.83 9.48 0.57
C ILE A 90 5.88 10.52 -0.54
N SER A 91 6.11 11.77 -0.16
CA SER A 91 6.41 12.82 -1.11
C SER A 91 7.70 12.45 -1.84
N GLY A 92 7.54 11.91 -3.05
CA GLY A 92 8.64 11.59 -3.93
C GLY A 92 9.36 12.87 -4.33
N SER A 93 10.51 13.14 -3.72
CA SER A 93 11.63 13.67 -4.47
C SER A 93 11.97 12.60 -5.51
N CYS A 94 11.72 12.90 -6.77
CA CYS A 94 12.09 12.04 -7.88
C CYS A 94 13.60 11.78 -7.85
N GLU A 95 14.04 10.60 -7.42
CA GLU A 95 15.31 10.02 -7.87
C GLU A 95 15.02 8.59 -8.30
N GLY A 96 14.72 8.45 -9.59
CA GLY A 96 14.89 7.18 -10.26
C GLY A 96 16.38 6.91 -10.39
N GLU A 97 16.89 5.94 -9.66
CA GLU A 97 18.05 5.17 -10.07
C GLU A 97 17.56 3.75 -10.34
N LEU A 98 17.07 3.54 -11.56
CA LEU A 98 17.27 2.27 -12.24
C LEU A 98 18.79 2.16 -12.45
N GLU A 99 19.49 1.55 -11.50
CA GLU A 99 20.83 1.04 -11.80
C GLU A 99 20.67 -0.12 -12.79
N ASP A 100 20.88 0.23 -14.05
CA ASP A 100 21.02 -0.64 -15.19
C ASP A 100 21.89 -1.86 -14.87
N ALA A 101 21.41 -3.00 -15.36
CA ALA A 101 22.17 -4.22 -15.50
C ALA A 101 23.50 -3.96 -16.25
N GLN A 102 24.59 -4.53 -15.74
CA GLN A 102 25.60 -5.30 -16.49
C GLN A 102 26.97 -5.20 -15.82
N LYS A 103 27.37 -6.26 -15.12
CA LYS A 103 28.79 -6.65 -15.11
C LYS A 103 28.97 -8.16 -14.95
N ALA A 104 28.63 -8.89 -16.02
CA ALA A 104 29.42 -10.08 -16.34
C ALA A 104 30.73 -9.60 -16.99
N PRO A 105 31.86 -10.24 -16.65
CA PRO A 105 32.56 -10.91 -17.73
C PRO A 105 32.90 -12.37 -17.38
N ARG A 106 32.47 -13.27 -18.27
CA ARG A 106 33.20 -14.51 -18.54
C ARG A 106 34.55 -14.16 -19.19
N LYS A 107 35.61 -14.82 -18.72
CA LYS A 107 36.80 -15.35 -19.43
C LYS A 107 37.76 -15.81 -18.32
N THR A 108 37.93 -17.11 -18.03
CA THR A 108 38.66 -18.11 -18.81
C THR A 108 40.05 -17.63 -19.22
N ALA A 109 41.03 -17.97 -18.40
CA ALA A 109 42.37 -18.39 -18.78
C ALA A 109 42.90 -19.27 -17.65
#